data_AF-A0A8T7JGQ6-F1
#
_entry.id   AF-A0A8T7JGQ6-F1
#
_cell.length_a   1.000
_cell.length_b   1.000
_cell.length_c   1.000
_cell.angle_alpha   90.00
_cell.angle_beta   90.00
_cell.angle_gamma   90.00
#
_symmetry.space_group_name_H-M   'P 1'
#
loop_
_entity.id
_entity.type
_entity.pdbx_description
1 polymer ?
#
loop_
_entity_poly.entity_id
_entity_poly.type
_entity_poly.pdbx_seq_one_letter_code
_entity_poly.pdbx_strand_id
1 'polypeptide(L)'
;MKKILNPIQSTERRNFLKLAGSGSFTAAVMLGSAGLLSSEQAVAQTMQEEKEREKAADHVMTIATAYVLGASRSYPIMQLDLKENIQNATNGKVYVKLAPAGQLGAGGALAQKVQNGTIQAAQHSLANFAPFASAVDLINMPYFCGSNQRFTNLVTSDAWKSTVHPKIEEAGFKALFYVVIDPRVVAVRKGGNAVITPDDLDGVKFRVPGSKMLQQYYRMVGANPTPVAWGETPSAIKQGVADALDPSVGALYVFGFKDILSHVTFTQAVPDSQVYSCNLEWFNGLPADVQEGIEFAAEVTAQQNLAKVPAARSYAMSELAKSGVEFHSLSDDQLAQWQAKGGYQLSDWDSFKTELAGSMDAFNKLEEAASTQGKLYVHDA
;
A
#
# COMPACT_ATOMS: atom_id res chain seq x y z
N MET A 1 -15.25 18.75 -36.85
CA MET A 1 -13.88 18.20 -36.88
C MET A 1 -13.87 16.87 -36.12
N LYS A 2 -13.73 15.75 -36.83
CA LYS A 2 -13.57 14.42 -36.22
C LYS A 2 -12.15 14.31 -35.66
N LYS A 3 -11.99 14.14 -34.34
CA LYS A 3 -10.71 13.75 -33.74
C LYS A 3 -10.34 12.36 -34.27
N ILE A 4 -9.21 12.29 -34.97
CA ILE A 4 -8.61 11.03 -35.39
C ILE A 4 -8.08 10.38 -34.10
N LEU A 5 -8.80 9.39 -33.58
CA LEU A 5 -8.25 8.45 -32.60
C LEU A 5 -7.16 7.65 -33.33
N ASN A 6 -5.93 7.77 -32.86
CA ASN A 6 -4.78 7.12 -33.46
C ASN A 6 -4.92 5.58 -33.32
N PRO A 7 -5.15 4.81 -34.40
CA PRO A 7 -5.53 3.39 -34.30
C PRO A 7 -4.42 2.48 -33.74
N ILE A 8 -3.17 2.96 -33.77
CA ILE A 8 -1.97 2.21 -33.36
C ILE A 8 -1.94 2.05 -31.82
N GLN A 9 -2.18 3.13 -31.06
CA GLN A 9 -2.29 3.08 -29.59
C GLN A 9 -3.41 2.15 -29.09
N SER A 10 -4.48 1.98 -29.87
CA SER A 10 -5.62 1.12 -29.51
C SER A 10 -5.29 -0.38 -29.60
N THR A 11 -4.43 -0.78 -30.53
CA THR A 11 -4.17 -2.20 -30.79
C THR A 11 -3.13 -2.75 -29.82
N GLU A 12 -2.07 -2.01 -29.56
CA GLU A 12 -1.07 -2.35 -28.54
C GLU A 12 -1.68 -2.40 -27.14
N ARG A 13 -2.49 -1.39 -26.77
CA ARG A 13 -3.23 -1.37 -25.49
C ARG A 13 -4.20 -2.56 -25.36
N ARG A 14 -4.90 -2.94 -26.44
CA ARG A 14 -5.79 -4.11 -26.45
C ARG A 14 -5.04 -5.44 -26.34
N ASN A 15 -3.90 -5.56 -27.01
CA ASN A 15 -3.07 -6.76 -26.94
C ASN A 15 -2.44 -6.90 -25.55
N PHE A 16 -1.96 -5.81 -24.98
CA PHE A 16 -1.46 -5.78 -23.61
C PHE A 16 -2.55 -6.15 -22.59
N LEU A 17 -3.76 -5.58 -22.67
CA LEU A 17 -4.85 -5.94 -21.76
C LEU A 17 -5.27 -7.41 -21.89
N LYS A 18 -5.17 -8.00 -23.09
CA LYS A 18 -5.37 -9.45 -23.29
C LYS A 18 -4.27 -10.28 -22.62
N LEU A 19 -3.00 -9.88 -22.75
CA LEU A 19 -1.83 -10.55 -22.14
C LEU A 19 -1.79 -10.40 -20.60
N ALA A 20 -2.20 -9.25 -20.08
CA ALA A 20 -2.29 -8.97 -18.65
C ALA A 20 -3.49 -9.68 -17.99
N GLY A 21 -4.58 -9.90 -18.74
CA GLY A 21 -5.77 -10.62 -18.29
C GLY A 21 -5.63 -12.16 -18.30
N SER A 22 -4.65 -12.71 -19.04
CA SER A 22 -4.46 -14.16 -19.17
C SER A 22 -3.60 -14.80 -18.07
N GLY A 23 -3.19 -14.04 -17.05
CA GLY A 23 -2.28 -14.53 -16.00
C GLY A 23 -0.87 -14.65 -16.55
N SER A 24 -0.10 -13.58 -16.37
CA SER A 24 1.21 -13.42 -16.96
C SER A 24 2.25 -14.28 -16.22
N PHE A 25 2.67 -15.37 -16.87
CA PHE A 25 3.70 -16.29 -16.37
C PHE A 25 5.09 -15.71 -16.67
N THR A 26 5.76 -15.15 -15.66
CA THR A 26 7.15 -14.69 -15.81
C THR A 26 8.17 -15.76 -15.42
N ALA A 27 9.38 -15.61 -15.94
CA ALA A 27 10.57 -16.31 -15.45
C ALA A 27 10.90 -15.97 -13.96
N ALA A 28 10.40 -14.84 -13.43
CA ALA A 28 10.51 -14.51 -12.01
C ALA A 28 9.59 -15.38 -11.11
N VAL A 29 8.43 -15.81 -11.61
CA VAL A 29 7.59 -16.83 -10.94
C VAL A 29 8.32 -18.19 -10.91
N MET A 30 9.10 -18.51 -11.96
CA MET A 30 9.92 -19.72 -12.02
C MET A 30 11.08 -19.75 -11.01
N LEU A 31 11.58 -18.58 -10.59
CA LEU A 31 12.58 -18.47 -9.52
C LEU A 31 11.98 -18.54 -8.11
N GLY A 32 10.75 -18.06 -7.92
CA GLY A 32 10.02 -18.20 -6.65
C GLY A 32 9.57 -19.64 -6.36
N SER A 33 9.32 -20.43 -7.41
CA SER A 33 9.07 -21.87 -7.32
C SER A 33 10.34 -22.73 -7.34
N ALA A 34 11.54 -22.12 -7.45
CA ALA A 34 12.82 -22.81 -7.60
C ALA A 34 13.22 -23.69 -6.40
N GLY A 35 12.52 -23.60 -5.27
CA GLY A 35 12.73 -24.50 -4.14
C GLY A 35 12.18 -25.92 -4.34
N LEU A 36 11.32 -26.18 -5.34
CA LEU A 36 10.62 -27.46 -5.43
C LEU A 36 10.60 -28.13 -6.82
N LEU A 37 10.80 -27.44 -7.96
CA LEU A 37 10.52 -28.04 -9.28
C LEU A 37 11.39 -27.59 -10.50
N SER A 38 12.37 -26.68 -10.38
CA SER A 38 13.10 -26.15 -11.56
C SER A 38 14.50 -26.78 -11.72
N SER A 39 14.86 -27.23 -12.93
CA SER A 39 16.22 -27.73 -13.21
C SER A 39 17.27 -26.61 -13.17
N GLU A 40 18.53 -26.92 -12.85
CA GLU A 40 19.63 -25.95 -12.87
C GLU A 40 19.74 -25.22 -14.23
N GLN A 41 19.43 -25.91 -15.32
CA GLN A 41 19.38 -25.35 -16.68
C GLN A 41 18.28 -24.27 -16.82
N ALA A 42 17.08 -24.50 -16.28
CA ALA A 42 15.99 -23.53 -16.34
C ALA A 42 16.32 -22.25 -15.55
N VAL A 43 16.99 -22.40 -14.39
CA VAL A 43 17.48 -21.27 -13.59
C VAL A 43 18.57 -20.49 -14.34
N ALA A 44 19.53 -21.19 -14.94
CA ALA A 44 20.58 -20.57 -15.74
C ALA A 44 20.04 -19.80 -16.96
N GLN A 45 19.07 -20.39 -17.68
CA GLN A 45 18.39 -19.74 -18.79
C GLN A 45 17.66 -18.47 -18.35
N THR A 46 16.89 -18.54 -17.26
CA THR A 46 16.18 -17.38 -16.71
C THR A 46 17.13 -16.24 -16.35
N MET A 47 18.26 -16.55 -15.70
CA MET A 47 19.26 -15.54 -15.37
C MET A 47 19.88 -14.89 -16.61
N GLN A 48 20.08 -15.67 -17.67
CA GLN A 48 20.61 -15.16 -18.93
C GLN A 48 19.61 -14.23 -19.62
N GLU A 49 18.33 -14.63 -19.70
CA GLU A 49 17.26 -13.80 -20.26
C GLU A 49 17.10 -12.47 -19.51
N GLU A 50 17.18 -12.49 -18.17
CA GLU A 50 17.13 -11.25 -17.37
C GLU A 50 18.33 -10.34 -17.62
N LYS A 51 19.55 -10.88 -17.77
CA LYS A 51 20.74 -10.09 -18.12
C LYS A 51 20.62 -9.47 -19.52
N GLU A 52 20.07 -10.22 -20.47
CA GLU A 52 19.87 -9.74 -21.84
C GLU A 52 18.85 -8.61 -21.88
N ARG A 53 17.74 -8.73 -21.13
CA ARG A 53 16.75 -7.67 -20.96
C ARG A 53 17.34 -6.42 -20.29
N GLU A 54 18.12 -6.60 -19.22
CA GLU A 54 18.78 -5.47 -18.55
C GLU A 54 19.76 -4.75 -19.49
N LYS A 55 20.52 -5.50 -20.29
CA LYS A 55 21.46 -4.92 -21.27
C LYS A 55 20.76 -4.21 -22.43
N ALA A 56 19.58 -4.67 -22.83
CA ALA A 56 18.83 -4.12 -23.94
C ALA A 56 17.98 -2.89 -23.57
N ALA A 57 17.76 -2.63 -22.28
CA ALA A 57 16.94 -1.52 -21.82
C ALA A 57 17.69 -0.18 -21.88
N ASP A 58 16.96 0.88 -22.22
CA ASP A 58 17.46 2.26 -22.20
C ASP A 58 17.57 2.80 -20.77
N HIS A 59 16.72 2.30 -19.87
CA HIS A 59 16.59 2.75 -18.49
C HIS A 59 16.48 1.58 -17.52
N VAL A 60 17.10 1.71 -16.35
CA VAL A 60 16.93 0.78 -15.23
C VAL A 60 16.14 1.46 -14.11
N MET A 61 15.06 0.82 -13.69
CA MET A 61 14.22 1.26 -12.59
C MET A 61 14.37 0.29 -11.41
N THR A 62 15.08 0.72 -10.36
CA THR A 62 15.12 -0.05 -9.11
C THR A 62 13.84 0.19 -8.32
N ILE A 63 13.09 -0.87 -8.02
CA ILE A 63 11.89 -0.84 -7.20
C ILE A 63 12.14 -1.61 -5.90
N ALA A 64 12.19 -0.88 -4.79
CA ALA A 64 12.45 -1.43 -3.47
C ALA A 64 11.18 -1.62 -2.63
N THR A 65 11.18 -2.62 -1.76
CA THR A 65 10.05 -2.90 -0.86
C THR A 65 10.46 -3.77 0.32
N ALA A 66 9.76 -3.61 1.45
CA ALA A 66 9.96 -4.42 2.65
C ALA A 66 9.49 -5.88 2.49
N TYR A 67 8.69 -6.17 1.46
CA TYR A 67 8.00 -7.46 1.31
C TYR A 67 8.85 -8.45 0.49
N VAL A 68 8.89 -9.70 0.95
CA VAL A 68 9.50 -10.81 0.20
C VAL A 68 8.71 -11.09 -1.09
N LEU A 69 9.38 -11.61 -2.13
CA LEU A 69 8.67 -12.08 -3.32
C LEU A 69 7.73 -13.23 -2.92
N GLY A 70 6.53 -13.26 -3.52
CA GLY A 70 5.50 -14.26 -3.20
C GLY A 70 4.61 -13.92 -1.99
N ALA A 71 4.86 -12.80 -1.29
CA ALA A 71 3.99 -12.34 -0.19
C ALA A 71 2.55 -12.05 -0.65
N SER A 72 2.33 -11.86 -1.96
CA SER A 72 1.03 -11.61 -2.61
C SER A 72 -0.08 -12.58 -2.21
N ARG A 73 0.26 -13.82 -1.84
CA ARG A 73 -0.70 -14.82 -1.33
C ARG A 73 -1.35 -14.42 0.00
N SER A 74 -0.66 -13.65 0.83
CA SER A 74 -1.08 -13.25 2.18
C SER A 74 -1.25 -11.75 2.37
N TYR A 75 -0.69 -10.97 1.45
CA TYR A 75 -0.74 -9.52 1.45
C TYR A 75 -0.63 -9.07 -0.01
N PRO A 76 -1.65 -8.45 -0.61
CA PRO A 76 -1.83 -8.36 -2.08
C PRO A 76 -0.90 -7.31 -2.74
N ILE A 77 0.39 -7.34 -2.39
CA ILE A 77 1.44 -6.55 -2.99
C ILE A 77 1.77 -7.03 -4.41
N MET A 78 2.15 -6.10 -5.27
CA MET A 78 2.14 -6.29 -6.73
C MET A 78 3.52 -6.16 -7.36
N GLN A 79 4.58 -6.57 -6.67
CA GLN A 79 5.97 -6.38 -7.09
C GLN A 79 6.26 -6.98 -8.47
N LEU A 80 5.85 -8.24 -8.66
CA LEU A 80 6.09 -9.00 -9.88
C LEU A 80 5.21 -8.47 -11.02
N ASP A 81 3.92 -8.23 -10.74
CA ASP A 81 2.97 -7.70 -11.70
C ASP A 81 3.39 -6.30 -12.20
N LEU A 82 3.86 -5.41 -11.31
CA LEU A 82 4.35 -4.08 -11.68
C LEU A 82 5.60 -4.16 -12.55
N LYS A 83 6.58 -5.01 -12.17
CA LYS A 83 7.79 -5.25 -12.96
C LYS A 83 7.42 -5.64 -14.40
N GLU A 84 6.52 -6.61 -14.53
CA GLU A 84 6.11 -7.11 -15.83
C GLU A 84 5.34 -6.07 -16.64
N ASN A 85 4.36 -5.42 -16.03
CA ASN A 85 3.55 -4.42 -16.71
C ASN A 85 4.42 -3.26 -17.22
N ILE A 86 5.39 -2.79 -16.43
CA ILE A 86 6.30 -1.70 -16.86
C ILE A 86 7.17 -2.17 -18.03
N GLN A 87 7.82 -3.32 -17.92
CA GLN A 87 8.69 -3.83 -18.99
C GLN A 87 7.91 -4.03 -20.30
N ASN A 88 6.69 -4.54 -20.22
CA ASN A 88 5.84 -4.77 -21.38
C ASN A 88 5.27 -3.46 -21.95
N ALA A 89 4.73 -2.56 -21.11
CA ALA A 89 4.13 -1.31 -21.57
C ALA A 89 5.16 -0.30 -22.11
N THR A 90 6.43 -0.46 -21.74
CA THR A 90 7.54 0.34 -22.29
C THR A 90 8.27 -0.36 -23.44
N ASN A 91 7.76 -1.49 -23.94
CA ASN A 91 8.38 -2.30 -24.99
C ASN A 91 9.85 -2.67 -24.69
N GLY A 92 10.16 -2.94 -23.42
CA GLY A 92 11.49 -3.30 -22.94
C GLY A 92 12.43 -2.12 -22.70
N LYS A 93 12.03 -0.86 -22.98
CA LYS A 93 12.87 0.33 -22.75
C LYS A 93 13.21 0.53 -21.28
N VAL A 94 12.35 0.09 -20.36
CA VAL A 94 12.61 0.10 -18.92
C VAL A 94 12.79 -1.33 -18.43
N TYR A 95 13.98 -1.63 -17.90
CA TYR A 95 14.20 -2.83 -17.11
C TYR A 95 13.92 -2.55 -15.64
N VAL A 96 13.07 -3.38 -15.01
CA VAL A 96 12.75 -3.24 -13.59
C VAL A 96 13.61 -4.18 -12.76
N LYS A 97 14.42 -3.62 -11.87
CA LYS A 97 15.22 -4.35 -10.89
C LYS A 97 14.52 -4.33 -9.54
N LEU A 98 14.06 -5.48 -9.06
CA LEU A 98 13.41 -5.59 -7.76
C LEU A 98 14.44 -5.70 -6.63
N ALA A 99 14.24 -4.91 -5.57
CA ALA A 99 14.95 -5.02 -4.30
C ALA A 99 13.95 -5.39 -3.17
N PRO A 100 13.53 -6.67 -3.09
CA PRO A 100 12.52 -7.12 -2.14
C PRO A 100 13.09 -7.32 -0.73
N ALA A 101 12.24 -7.77 0.19
CA ALA A 101 12.64 -8.26 1.51
C ALA A 101 13.43 -7.25 2.37
N GLY A 102 13.21 -5.96 2.14
CA GLY A 102 13.87 -4.90 2.91
C GLY A 102 15.37 -4.74 2.63
N GLN A 103 15.89 -5.28 1.51
CA GLN A 103 17.31 -5.17 1.12
C GLN A 103 17.83 -3.72 1.14
N LEU A 104 16.96 -2.76 0.83
CA LEU A 104 17.28 -1.34 0.78
C LEU A 104 16.56 -0.53 1.88
N GLY A 105 16.00 -1.20 2.88
CA GLY A 105 15.25 -0.60 4.00
C GLY A 105 13.74 -0.81 3.93
N ALA A 106 13.01 -0.19 4.86
CA ALA A 106 11.56 -0.29 4.99
C ALA A 106 10.93 1.03 5.45
N GLY A 107 9.65 1.24 5.13
CA GLY A 107 8.90 2.43 5.56
C GLY A 107 9.55 3.73 5.09
N GLY A 108 9.74 4.69 6.02
CA GLY A 108 10.32 6.00 5.71
C GLY A 108 11.73 5.96 5.12
N ALA A 109 12.54 4.94 5.47
CA ALA A 109 13.87 4.80 4.89
C ALA A 109 13.84 4.59 3.35
N LEU A 110 12.80 3.93 2.84
CA LEU A 110 12.60 3.78 1.40
C LEU A 110 12.12 5.08 0.76
N ALA A 111 11.18 5.79 1.40
CA ALA A 111 10.71 7.08 0.92
C ALA A 111 11.87 8.09 0.80
N GLN A 112 12.76 8.15 1.80
CA GLN A 112 13.95 9.01 1.75
C GLN A 112 14.88 8.67 0.58
N LYS A 113 15.11 7.39 0.30
CA LYS A 113 15.99 6.94 -0.81
C LYS A 113 15.40 7.31 -2.17
N VAL A 114 14.08 7.22 -2.32
CA VAL A 114 13.38 7.68 -3.53
C VAL A 114 13.48 9.20 -3.65
N GLN A 115 13.21 9.94 -2.57
CA GLN A 115 13.28 11.41 -2.56
C GLN A 115 14.66 11.92 -2.99
N ASN A 116 15.72 11.30 -2.48
CA ASN A 116 17.11 11.67 -2.79
C ASN A 116 17.63 11.08 -4.11
N GLY A 117 16.79 10.38 -4.88
CA GLY A 117 17.18 9.78 -6.16
C GLY A 117 18.16 8.61 -6.07
N THR A 118 18.39 8.05 -4.87
CA THR A 118 19.28 6.88 -4.68
C THR A 118 18.69 5.62 -5.31
N ILE A 119 17.37 5.51 -5.32
CA ILE A 119 16.61 4.46 -6.03
C ILE A 119 15.47 5.14 -6.79
N GLN A 120 15.07 4.56 -7.92
CA GLN A 120 14.07 5.16 -8.78
C GLN A 120 12.68 5.08 -8.17
N ALA A 121 12.33 3.97 -7.51
CA ALA A 121 11.02 3.79 -6.91
C ALA A 121 11.03 2.88 -5.70
N ALA A 122 9.99 3.02 -4.89
CA ALA A 122 9.74 2.11 -3.78
C ALA A 122 8.26 1.99 -3.46
N GLN A 123 7.96 0.93 -2.73
CA GLN A 123 6.68 0.73 -2.09
C GLN A 123 6.78 1.06 -0.60
N HIS A 124 5.84 1.85 -0.10
CA HIS A 124 5.69 2.14 1.32
C HIS A 124 4.21 2.34 1.69
N SER A 125 3.88 2.20 2.98
CA SER A 125 2.53 2.50 3.46
C SER A 125 2.30 4.00 3.47
N LEU A 126 1.08 4.46 3.21
CA LEU A 126 0.79 5.90 3.24
C LEU A 126 1.10 6.52 4.59
N ALA A 127 0.86 5.78 5.68
CA ALA A 127 1.20 6.23 7.03
C ALA A 127 2.72 6.37 7.30
N ASN A 128 3.58 5.61 6.62
CA ASN A 128 5.03 5.79 6.68
C ASN A 128 5.53 6.85 5.68
N PHE A 129 4.72 7.16 4.66
CA PHE A 129 5.03 8.14 3.63
C PHE A 129 4.65 9.56 4.01
N ALA A 130 3.63 9.73 4.86
CA ALA A 130 3.13 11.02 5.32
C ALA A 130 4.21 12.01 5.81
N PRO A 131 5.30 11.60 6.50
CA PRO A 131 6.38 12.53 6.85
C PRO A 131 7.12 13.14 5.66
N PHE A 132 7.05 12.51 4.48
CA PHE A 132 7.73 12.93 3.25
C PHE A 132 6.78 13.65 2.30
N ALA A 133 5.53 13.20 2.21
CA ALA A 133 4.46 13.86 1.44
C ALA A 133 3.19 13.95 2.30
N SER A 134 3.06 15.03 3.07
CA SER A 134 2.06 15.16 4.15
C SER A 134 0.61 15.01 3.67
N ALA A 135 0.30 15.45 2.45
CA ALA A 135 -1.05 15.41 1.90
C ALA A 135 -1.65 13.99 1.87
N VAL A 136 -0.82 12.94 1.78
CA VAL A 136 -1.31 11.56 1.78
C VAL A 136 -1.86 11.12 3.14
N ASP A 137 -1.57 11.85 4.22
CA ASP A 137 -2.05 11.53 5.56
C ASP A 137 -3.58 11.73 5.69
N LEU A 138 -4.22 12.38 4.72
CA LEU A 138 -5.69 12.43 4.58
C LEU A 138 -6.33 11.02 4.53
N ILE A 139 -5.63 10.02 3.99
CA ILE A 139 -6.13 8.63 3.99
C ILE A 139 -6.14 8.02 5.40
N ASN A 140 -5.28 8.48 6.29
CA ASN A 140 -5.22 8.02 7.68
C ASN A 140 -6.21 8.77 8.58
N MET A 141 -7.13 9.55 8.00
CA MET A 141 -8.19 10.19 8.75
C MET A 141 -9.23 9.14 9.20
N PRO A 142 -9.51 9.00 10.51
CA PRO A 142 -10.30 7.88 11.01
C PRO A 142 -11.72 7.88 10.48
N TYR A 143 -12.15 6.72 9.97
CA TYR A 143 -13.46 6.43 9.39
C TYR A 143 -13.80 7.21 8.11
N PHE A 144 -12.82 7.94 7.54
CA PHE A 144 -13.01 8.66 6.28
C PHE A 144 -13.05 7.71 5.07
N CYS A 145 -12.08 6.81 4.99
CA CYS A 145 -11.96 5.80 3.93
C CYS A 145 -11.77 4.40 4.48
N GLY A 146 -12.35 4.08 5.66
CA GLY A 146 -12.13 2.80 6.34
C GLY A 146 -12.38 1.56 5.47
N SER A 147 -13.32 1.61 4.52
CA SER A 147 -13.60 0.52 3.58
C SER A 147 -12.73 0.57 2.31
N ASN A 148 -12.44 -0.60 1.73
CA ASN A 148 -11.65 -0.75 0.52
C ASN A 148 -12.30 -0.04 -0.67
N GLN A 149 -13.64 -0.09 -0.78
CA GLN A 149 -14.35 0.57 -1.88
C GLN A 149 -14.26 2.10 -1.78
N ARG A 150 -14.46 2.68 -0.59
CA ARG A 150 -14.31 4.14 -0.39
C ARG A 150 -12.89 4.61 -0.69
N PHE A 151 -11.89 3.87 -0.21
CA PHE A 151 -10.49 4.14 -0.52
C PHE A 151 -10.23 4.10 -2.02
N THR A 152 -10.71 3.08 -2.73
CA THR A 152 -10.54 2.92 -4.18
C THR A 152 -11.21 4.06 -4.96
N ASN A 153 -12.44 4.43 -4.58
CA ASN A 153 -13.16 5.55 -5.18
C ASN A 153 -12.35 6.85 -5.05
N LEU A 154 -11.86 7.15 -3.84
CA LEU A 154 -11.12 8.36 -3.57
C LEU A 154 -9.82 8.43 -4.40
N VAL A 155 -8.92 7.45 -4.25
CA VAL A 155 -7.57 7.55 -4.82
C VAL A 155 -7.52 7.46 -6.34
N THR A 156 -8.62 7.02 -6.97
CA THR A 156 -8.77 6.99 -8.43
C THR A 156 -9.55 8.17 -9.00
N SER A 157 -10.14 8.99 -8.14
CA SER A 157 -10.93 10.18 -8.52
C SER A 157 -10.08 11.32 -9.06
N ASP A 158 -10.71 12.18 -9.85
CA ASP A 158 -10.09 13.42 -10.31
C ASP A 158 -9.87 14.42 -9.16
N ALA A 159 -10.68 14.36 -8.10
CA ALA A 159 -10.51 15.18 -6.90
C ALA A 159 -9.17 14.86 -6.20
N TRP A 160 -8.87 13.57 -6.01
CA TRP A 160 -7.59 13.15 -5.43
C TRP A 160 -6.40 13.51 -6.33
N LYS A 161 -6.52 13.25 -7.64
CA LYS A 161 -5.46 13.58 -8.62
C LYS A 161 -5.20 15.07 -8.71
N SER A 162 -6.21 15.92 -8.58
CA SER A 162 -6.04 17.39 -8.67
C SER A 162 -5.65 18.05 -7.35
N THR A 163 -5.95 17.41 -6.21
CA THR A 163 -5.71 18.00 -4.88
C THR A 163 -4.43 17.46 -4.22
N VAL A 164 -4.19 16.15 -4.31
CA VAL A 164 -3.16 15.46 -3.55
C VAL A 164 -1.92 15.16 -4.38
N HIS A 165 -2.06 14.70 -5.63
CA HIS A 165 -0.90 14.39 -6.47
C HIS A 165 0.06 15.58 -6.68
N PRO A 166 -0.40 16.83 -6.91
CA PRO A 166 0.51 17.97 -7.03
C PRO A 166 1.35 18.18 -5.76
N LYS A 167 0.77 17.96 -4.58
CA LYS A 167 1.48 18.05 -3.29
C LYS A 167 2.49 16.92 -3.09
N ILE A 168 2.23 15.74 -3.65
CA ILE A 168 3.20 14.62 -3.70
C ILE A 168 4.37 14.99 -4.65
N GLU A 169 4.05 15.61 -5.79
CA GLU A 169 5.04 16.07 -6.77
C GLU A 169 5.92 17.20 -6.23
N GLU A 170 5.35 18.17 -5.52
CA GLU A 170 6.08 19.21 -4.79
C GLU A 170 7.08 18.61 -3.78
N ALA A 171 6.77 17.44 -3.21
CA ALA A 171 7.64 16.72 -2.30
C ALA A 171 8.74 15.88 -3.00
N GLY A 172 8.81 15.91 -4.33
CA GLY A 172 9.83 15.22 -5.14
C GLY A 172 9.44 13.81 -5.57
N PHE A 173 8.15 13.44 -5.49
CA PHE A 173 7.67 12.11 -5.83
C PHE A 173 6.61 12.13 -6.92
N LYS A 174 6.60 11.10 -7.76
CA LYS A 174 5.46 10.76 -8.61
C LYS A 174 4.75 9.55 -8.00
N ALA A 175 3.48 9.70 -7.64
CA ALA A 175 2.65 8.57 -7.24
C ALA A 175 2.31 7.73 -8.49
N LEU A 176 2.65 6.44 -8.48
CA LEU A 176 2.34 5.53 -9.58
C LEU A 176 0.94 4.94 -9.42
N PHE A 177 0.72 4.23 -8.32
CA PHE A 177 -0.60 3.72 -7.95
C PHE A 177 -0.68 3.39 -6.46
N TYR A 178 -1.91 3.27 -5.97
CA TYR A 178 -2.24 2.90 -4.61
C TYR A 178 -2.66 1.45 -4.55
N VAL A 179 -2.19 0.74 -3.53
CA VAL A 179 -2.47 -0.68 -3.31
C VAL A 179 -3.56 -0.80 -2.26
N VAL A 180 -4.66 -1.45 -2.62
CA VAL A 180 -5.70 -1.85 -1.71
C VAL A 180 -5.26 -3.12 -1.00
N ILE A 181 -5.36 -3.12 0.33
CA ILE A 181 -4.99 -4.24 1.19
C ILE A 181 -6.25 -4.67 1.94
N ASP A 182 -6.49 -4.01 3.07
CA ASP A 182 -7.64 -4.13 3.93
C ASP A 182 -7.57 -3.01 4.97
N PRO A 183 -8.65 -2.78 5.72
CA PRO A 183 -8.61 -1.86 6.84
C PRO A 183 -7.59 -2.29 7.90
N ARG A 184 -7.05 -1.30 8.60
CA ARG A 184 -6.25 -1.46 9.81
C ARG A 184 -7.09 -2.07 10.93
N VAL A 185 -6.43 -2.90 11.75
CA VAL A 185 -7.01 -3.52 12.94
C VAL A 185 -6.44 -2.90 14.21
N VAL A 186 -6.85 -3.36 15.39
CA VAL A 186 -6.07 -3.23 16.62
C VAL A 186 -5.56 -4.61 16.99
N ALA A 187 -4.25 -4.79 17.05
CA ALA A 187 -3.61 -6.04 17.40
C ALA A 187 -2.85 -5.90 18.72
N VAL A 188 -3.02 -6.88 19.61
CA VAL A 188 -2.47 -6.86 20.97
C VAL A 188 -1.46 -7.98 21.14
N ARG A 189 -0.32 -7.64 21.75
CA ARG A 189 0.75 -8.54 22.16
C ARG A 189 0.24 -9.62 23.12
N LYS A 190 0.81 -10.83 23.04
CA LYS A 190 0.57 -11.92 24.01
C LYS A 190 0.72 -11.44 25.46
N GLY A 191 -0.29 -11.75 26.27
CA GLY A 191 -0.40 -11.32 27.66
C GLY A 191 -1.24 -10.06 27.86
N GLY A 192 -1.64 -9.38 26.79
CA GLY A 192 -2.68 -8.35 26.83
C GLY A 192 -4.07 -8.92 26.59
N ASN A 193 -5.10 -8.12 26.92
CA ASN A 193 -6.51 -8.45 26.70
C ASN A 193 -7.00 -8.00 25.32
N ALA A 194 -8.14 -8.53 24.90
CA ALA A 194 -8.85 -8.02 23.73
C ALA A 194 -9.24 -6.56 23.93
N VAL A 195 -9.19 -5.77 22.85
CA VAL A 195 -9.63 -4.37 22.82
C VAL A 195 -10.94 -4.32 22.06
N ILE A 196 -12.06 -4.05 22.72
CA ILE A 196 -13.40 -4.08 22.11
C ILE A 196 -13.95 -2.66 21.99
N THR A 197 -13.76 -1.86 23.04
CA THR A 197 -14.16 -0.47 23.11
C THR A 197 -12.92 0.44 23.18
N PRO A 198 -13.05 1.74 22.87
CA PRO A 198 -11.92 2.65 23.02
C PRO A 198 -11.34 2.71 24.44
N ASP A 199 -12.16 2.46 25.48
CA ASP A 199 -11.70 2.54 26.87
C ASP A 199 -10.73 1.39 27.23
N ASP A 200 -10.74 0.29 26.47
CA ASP A 200 -9.76 -0.79 26.60
C ASP A 200 -8.34 -0.37 26.16
N LEU A 201 -8.20 0.82 25.54
CA LEU A 201 -6.90 1.40 25.17
C LEU A 201 -6.31 2.30 26.25
N ASP A 202 -6.99 2.56 27.37
CA ASP A 202 -6.46 3.44 28.41
C ASP A 202 -5.09 2.96 28.92
N GLY A 203 -4.11 3.85 28.85
CA GLY A 203 -2.73 3.54 29.26
C GLY A 203 -1.94 2.63 28.31
N VAL A 204 -2.54 2.06 27.25
CA VAL A 204 -1.89 1.11 26.33
C VAL A 204 -0.79 1.80 25.54
N LYS A 205 0.45 1.28 25.60
CA LYS A 205 1.55 1.74 24.74
C LYS A 205 1.29 1.28 23.31
N PHE A 206 0.86 2.20 22.46
CA PHE A 206 0.41 1.89 21.12
C PHE A 206 1.48 2.24 20.10
N ARG A 207 2.00 1.26 19.37
CA ARG A 207 2.92 1.56 18.28
C ARG A 207 2.15 2.16 17.10
N VAL A 208 2.62 3.30 16.61
CA VAL A 208 2.14 3.91 15.36
C VAL A 208 3.29 4.14 14.38
N PRO A 209 3.02 4.22 13.06
CA PRO A 209 3.99 4.72 12.10
C PRO A 209 4.16 6.26 12.23
N GLY A 210 4.98 6.87 11.37
CA GLY A 210 5.27 8.31 11.41
C GLY A 210 4.10 9.26 11.08
N SER A 211 2.90 8.73 10.81
CA SER A 211 1.69 9.53 10.56
C SER A 211 1.33 10.37 11.78
N LYS A 212 1.09 11.68 11.57
CA LYS A 212 0.60 12.57 12.63
C LYS A 212 -0.88 12.31 12.89
N MET A 213 -1.63 11.96 11.85
CA MET A 213 -3.06 11.63 11.95
C MET A 213 -3.29 10.41 12.87
N LEU A 214 -2.52 9.33 12.70
CA LEU A 214 -2.64 8.14 13.56
C LEU A 214 -2.20 8.40 14.99
N GLN A 215 -1.15 9.20 15.20
CA GLN A 215 -0.76 9.63 16.54
C GLN A 215 -1.88 10.40 17.24
N GLN A 216 -2.53 11.33 16.54
CA GLN A 216 -3.66 12.07 17.09
C GLN A 216 -4.84 11.13 17.39
N TYR A 217 -5.20 10.26 16.44
CA TYR A 217 -6.32 9.34 16.59
C TYR A 217 -6.15 8.43 17.81
N TYR A 218 -5.02 7.75 17.92
CA TYR A 218 -4.78 6.83 19.03
C TYR A 218 -4.72 7.53 20.39
N ARG A 219 -4.29 8.80 20.44
CA ARG A 219 -4.40 9.63 21.64
C ARG A 219 -5.86 9.95 21.99
N MET A 220 -6.67 10.33 21.00
CA MET A 220 -8.09 10.64 21.20
C MET A 220 -8.86 9.43 21.73
N VAL A 221 -8.55 8.22 21.24
CA VAL A 221 -9.21 7.00 21.73
C VAL A 221 -8.67 6.48 23.06
N GLY A 222 -7.66 7.13 23.66
CA GLY A 222 -7.18 6.85 25.02
C GLY A 222 -5.83 6.13 25.11
N ALA A 223 -5.22 5.76 23.98
CA ALA A 223 -3.93 5.10 23.96
C ALA A 223 -2.75 6.07 24.15
N ASN A 224 -1.57 5.51 24.40
CA ASN A 224 -0.29 6.21 24.44
C ASN A 224 0.52 5.90 23.17
N PRO A 225 0.32 6.64 22.06
CA PRO A 225 0.96 6.35 20.79
C PRO A 225 2.45 6.69 20.81
N THR A 226 3.29 5.73 20.44
CA THR A 226 4.74 5.90 20.24
C THR A 226 5.10 5.59 18.79
N PRO A 227 5.66 6.56 18.04
CA PRO A 227 6.17 6.30 16.70
C PRO A 227 7.34 5.31 16.73
N VAL A 228 7.25 4.23 15.97
CA VAL A 228 8.34 3.25 15.80
C VAL A 228 8.46 2.91 14.33
N ALA A 229 9.69 2.88 13.79
CA ALA A 229 9.92 2.52 12.41
C ALA A 229 9.45 1.09 12.11
N TRP A 230 8.95 0.84 10.90
CA TRP A 230 8.38 -0.47 10.57
C TRP A 230 9.37 -1.63 10.76
N GLY A 231 10.63 -1.45 10.37
CA GLY A 231 11.68 -2.45 10.54
C GLY A 231 12.02 -2.79 12.00
N GLU A 232 11.71 -1.89 12.94
CA GLU A 232 11.97 -2.07 14.38
C GLU A 232 10.74 -2.62 15.13
N THR A 233 9.57 -2.59 14.49
CA THR A 233 8.28 -2.89 15.13
C THR A 233 8.21 -4.30 15.72
N PRO A 234 8.63 -5.38 15.01
CA PRO A 234 8.58 -6.72 15.60
C PRO A 234 9.39 -6.83 16.89
N SER A 235 10.57 -6.20 16.95
CA SER A 235 11.41 -6.17 18.15
C SER A 235 10.74 -5.36 19.26
N ALA A 236 10.21 -4.18 18.95
CA ALA A 236 9.54 -3.30 19.90
C ALA A 236 8.33 -3.99 20.58
N ILE A 237 7.51 -4.71 19.80
CA ILE A 237 6.38 -5.47 20.35
C ILE A 237 6.89 -6.66 21.18
N LYS A 238 7.87 -7.42 20.68
CA LYS A 238 8.42 -8.58 21.41
C LYS A 238 9.04 -8.18 22.76
N GLN A 239 9.71 -7.04 22.81
CA GLN A 239 10.37 -6.51 24.01
C GLN A 239 9.40 -5.77 24.95
N GLY A 240 8.15 -5.53 24.52
CA GLY A 240 7.18 -4.78 25.31
C GLY A 240 7.44 -3.28 25.37
N VAL A 241 8.16 -2.72 24.39
CA VAL A 241 8.25 -1.28 24.19
C VAL A 241 6.88 -0.73 23.79
N ALA A 242 6.11 -1.50 23.02
CA ALA A 242 4.70 -1.29 22.75
C ALA A 242 3.89 -2.57 23.00
N ASP A 243 2.64 -2.41 23.39
CA ASP A 243 1.71 -3.50 23.72
C ASP A 243 0.70 -3.77 22.62
N ALA A 244 0.42 -2.77 21.77
CA ALA A 244 -0.50 -2.88 20.65
C ALA A 244 0.03 -2.15 19.39
N LEU A 245 -0.54 -2.50 18.23
CA LEU A 245 -0.25 -1.90 16.92
C LEU A 245 -1.45 -2.05 15.97
N ASP A 246 -1.44 -1.37 14.83
CA ASP A 246 -2.61 -1.25 13.94
C ASP A 246 -2.50 -1.67 12.46
N PRO A 247 -1.55 -2.48 11.97
CA PRO A 247 -1.51 -2.84 10.56
C PRO A 247 -2.65 -3.83 10.21
N SER A 248 -2.90 -4.08 8.93
CA SER A 248 -3.85 -5.12 8.48
C SER A 248 -3.40 -6.52 8.89
N VAL A 249 -4.35 -7.48 8.92
CA VAL A 249 -4.05 -8.90 9.20
C VAL A 249 -3.01 -9.50 8.25
N GLY A 250 -2.99 -9.07 6.98
CA GLY A 250 -1.99 -9.51 6.02
C GLY A 250 -0.57 -9.07 6.41
N ALA A 251 -0.42 -7.80 6.83
CA ALA A 251 0.88 -7.29 7.29
C ALA A 251 1.33 -7.97 8.59
N LEU A 252 0.41 -8.23 9.52
CA LEU A 252 0.72 -8.98 10.74
C LEU A 252 1.28 -10.37 10.43
N TYR A 253 0.66 -11.09 9.49
CA TYR A 253 1.16 -12.41 9.09
C TYR A 253 2.52 -12.33 8.40
N VAL A 254 2.66 -11.48 7.37
CA VAL A 254 3.88 -11.41 6.56
C VAL A 254 5.12 -11.07 7.39
N PHE A 255 4.99 -10.21 8.39
CA PHE A 255 6.12 -9.77 9.22
C PHE A 255 6.27 -10.60 10.51
N GLY A 256 5.64 -11.77 10.59
CA GLY A 256 5.92 -12.76 11.63
C GLY A 256 5.33 -12.42 13.00
N PHE A 257 4.27 -11.62 13.06
CA PHE A 257 3.62 -11.29 14.34
C PHE A 257 2.78 -12.44 14.92
N LYS A 258 2.56 -13.52 14.16
CA LYS A 258 1.75 -14.67 14.57
C LYS A 258 2.17 -15.29 15.91
N ASP A 259 3.47 -15.25 16.23
CA ASP A 259 4.01 -15.82 17.46
C ASP A 259 4.05 -14.80 18.62
N ILE A 260 3.73 -13.53 18.34
CA ILE A 260 3.88 -12.38 19.24
C ILE A 260 2.53 -11.84 19.71
N LEU A 261 1.45 -12.04 18.94
CA LEU A 261 0.12 -11.51 19.22
C LEU A 261 -0.83 -12.53 19.85
N SER A 262 -1.82 -12.06 20.60
CA SER A 262 -2.93 -12.85 21.15
C SER A 262 -4.29 -12.46 20.59
N HIS A 263 -4.56 -11.16 20.41
CA HIS A 263 -5.87 -10.68 19.95
C HIS A 263 -5.75 -9.72 18.78
N VAL A 264 -6.72 -9.78 17.88
CA VAL A 264 -6.91 -8.84 16.76
C VAL A 264 -8.37 -8.41 16.73
N THR A 265 -8.61 -7.10 16.81
CA THR A 265 -9.95 -6.49 16.71
C THR A 265 -10.09 -5.69 15.43
N PHE A 266 -11.15 -5.96 14.66
CA PHE A 266 -11.47 -5.25 13.42
C PHE A 266 -12.18 -3.93 13.69
N THR A 267 -11.41 -2.88 14.01
CA THR A 267 -11.93 -1.52 14.24
C THR A 267 -12.18 -0.74 12.95
N GLN A 268 -11.53 -1.15 11.83
CA GLN A 268 -11.66 -0.55 10.50
C GLN A 268 -11.45 0.98 10.47
N ALA A 269 -10.60 1.49 11.37
CA ALA A 269 -10.43 2.93 11.56
C ALA A 269 -9.88 3.62 10.31
N VAL A 270 -8.90 3.03 9.62
CA VAL A 270 -8.34 3.57 8.38
C VAL A 270 -7.89 2.44 7.44
N PRO A 271 -7.66 2.68 6.14
CA PRO A 271 -7.01 1.72 5.26
C PRO A 271 -5.58 1.37 5.68
N ASP A 272 -5.16 0.11 5.58
CA ASP A 272 -3.74 -0.24 5.53
C ASP A 272 -3.16 -0.05 4.12
N SER A 273 -3.37 1.13 3.57
CA SER A 273 -3.07 1.48 2.19
C SER A 273 -1.56 1.61 1.94
N GLN A 274 -1.14 1.18 0.75
CA GLN A 274 0.23 1.38 0.27
C GLN A 274 0.23 2.23 -0.99
N VAL A 275 1.38 2.80 -1.31
CA VAL A 275 1.64 3.47 -2.58
C VAL A 275 2.96 2.98 -3.14
N TYR A 276 3.01 2.80 -4.46
CA TYR A 276 4.26 2.80 -5.21
C TYR A 276 4.50 4.21 -5.70
N SER A 277 5.63 4.80 -5.35
CA SER A 277 6.05 6.10 -5.85
C SER A 277 7.45 6.03 -6.43
N CYS A 278 7.72 6.91 -7.40
CA CYS A 278 9.04 7.09 -7.99
C CYS A 278 9.58 8.50 -7.79
N ASN A 279 10.89 8.66 -7.94
CA ASN A 279 11.55 9.96 -7.89
C ASN A 279 11.05 10.81 -9.06
N LEU A 280 10.55 12.01 -8.75
CA LEU A 280 9.91 12.87 -9.75
C LEU A 280 10.89 13.35 -10.82
N GLU A 281 12.11 13.73 -10.43
CA GLU A 281 13.14 14.22 -11.36
C GLU A 281 13.53 13.11 -12.35
N TRP A 282 13.77 11.90 -11.86
CA TRP A 282 14.02 10.73 -12.71
C TRP A 282 12.87 10.47 -13.68
N PHE A 283 11.62 10.48 -13.18
CA PHE A 283 10.45 10.23 -14.01
C PHE A 283 10.30 11.28 -15.12
N ASN A 284 10.44 12.56 -14.78
CA ASN A 284 10.34 13.68 -15.73
C ASN A 284 11.49 13.70 -16.74
N GLY A 285 12.63 13.09 -16.41
CA GLY A 285 13.77 12.94 -17.33
C GLY A 285 13.59 11.84 -18.38
N LEU A 286 12.56 10.99 -18.27
CA LEU A 286 12.28 9.93 -19.24
C LEU A 286 11.61 10.48 -20.51
N PRO A 287 11.76 9.81 -21.67
CA PRO A 287 10.97 10.10 -22.86
C PRO A 287 9.46 9.98 -22.58
N ALA A 288 8.64 10.79 -23.25
CA ALA A 288 7.19 10.86 -23.01
C ALA A 288 6.49 9.50 -23.19
N ASP A 289 6.88 8.71 -24.20
CA ASP A 289 6.33 7.38 -24.43
C ASP A 289 6.69 6.38 -23.32
N VAL A 290 7.86 6.56 -22.69
CA VAL A 290 8.27 5.76 -21.52
C VAL A 290 7.47 6.16 -20.29
N GLN A 291 7.27 7.47 -20.06
CA GLN A 291 6.42 7.97 -18.97
C GLN A 291 4.99 7.42 -19.09
N GLU A 292 4.38 7.54 -20.27
CA GLU A 292 3.04 7.01 -20.57
C GLU A 292 2.98 5.49 -20.35
N GLY A 293 4.01 4.75 -20.75
CA GLY A 293 4.10 3.31 -20.54
C GLY A 293 4.13 2.93 -19.05
N ILE A 294 4.89 3.66 -18.22
CA ILE A 294 4.96 3.43 -16.76
C ILE A 294 3.61 3.75 -16.09
N GLU A 295 2.96 4.87 -16.45
CA GLU A 295 1.66 5.24 -15.89
C GLU A 295 0.58 4.22 -16.26
N PHE A 296 0.56 3.77 -17.53
CA PHE A 296 -0.37 2.74 -17.97
C PHE A 296 -0.13 1.40 -17.26
N ALA A 297 1.14 1.01 -17.07
CA ALA A 297 1.49 -0.17 -16.30
C ALA A 297 0.97 -0.09 -14.86
N ALA A 298 1.13 1.07 -14.21
CA ALA A 298 0.64 1.31 -12.85
C ALA A 298 -0.90 1.22 -12.77
N GLU A 299 -1.63 1.77 -13.75
CA GLU A 299 -3.09 1.65 -13.83
C GLU A 299 -3.52 0.17 -13.89
N VAL A 300 -2.87 -0.63 -14.74
CA VAL A 300 -3.19 -2.06 -14.90
C VAL A 300 -2.86 -2.83 -13.62
N THR A 301 -1.71 -2.56 -13.02
CA THR A 301 -1.31 -3.20 -11.75
C THR A 301 -2.29 -2.88 -10.62
N ALA A 302 -2.81 -1.64 -10.54
CA ALA A 302 -3.82 -1.26 -9.56
C ALA A 302 -5.11 -2.08 -9.72
N GLN A 303 -5.55 -2.34 -10.96
CA GLN A 303 -6.73 -3.17 -11.22
C GLN A 303 -6.50 -4.64 -10.84
N GLN A 304 -5.32 -5.18 -11.17
CA GLN A 304 -4.94 -6.54 -10.79
C GLN A 304 -4.87 -6.74 -9.27
N ASN A 305 -4.51 -5.71 -8.51
CA ASN A 305 -4.48 -5.76 -7.04
C ASN A 305 -5.86 -6.05 -6.44
N LEU A 306 -6.93 -5.43 -6.96
CA LEU A 306 -8.28 -5.57 -6.39
C LEU A 306 -8.77 -7.02 -6.36
N ALA A 307 -8.41 -7.81 -7.38
CA ALA A 307 -8.78 -9.22 -7.45
C ALA A 307 -8.06 -10.10 -6.41
N LYS A 308 -6.92 -9.66 -5.86
CA LYS A 308 -6.13 -10.45 -4.90
C LYS A 308 -6.54 -10.21 -3.44
N VAL A 309 -7.21 -9.11 -3.14
CA VAL A 309 -7.56 -8.68 -1.77
C VAL A 309 -8.30 -9.76 -0.96
N PRO A 310 -9.44 -10.35 -1.42
CA PRO A 310 -10.21 -11.28 -0.59
C PRO A 310 -9.47 -12.58 -0.28
N ALA A 311 -8.72 -13.09 -1.26
CA ALA A 311 -7.93 -14.32 -1.13
C ALA A 311 -6.76 -14.11 -0.15
N ALA A 312 -6.07 -12.97 -0.25
CA ALA A 312 -4.96 -12.62 0.63
C ALA A 312 -5.41 -12.48 2.09
N ARG A 313 -6.53 -11.78 2.33
CA ARG A 313 -7.18 -11.66 3.63
C ARG A 313 -7.46 -13.02 4.26
N SER A 314 -8.19 -13.87 3.52
CA SER A 314 -8.62 -15.18 3.99
C SER A 314 -7.45 -16.07 4.38
N TYR A 315 -6.38 -16.05 3.57
CA TYR A 315 -5.18 -16.82 3.84
C TYR A 315 -4.45 -16.31 5.11
N ALA A 316 -4.22 -15.01 5.23
CA ALA A 316 -3.54 -14.44 6.40
C ALA A 316 -4.31 -14.68 7.71
N MET A 317 -5.63 -14.51 7.70
CA MET A 317 -6.47 -14.79 8.86
C MET A 317 -6.42 -16.27 9.27
N SER A 318 -6.48 -17.19 8.29
CA SER A 318 -6.39 -18.63 8.56
C SER A 318 -5.07 -19.00 9.25
N GLU A 319 -3.95 -18.44 8.79
CA GLU A 319 -2.63 -18.74 9.33
C GLU A 319 -2.40 -18.12 10.72
N LEU A 320 -2.90 -16.92 10.96
CA LEU A 320 -2.90 -16.28 12.28
C LEU A 320 -3.76 -17.07 13.28
N ALA A 321 -4.97 -17.50 12.89
CA ALA A 321 -5.85 -18.33 13.73
C ALA A 321 -5.18 -19.66 14.15
N LYS A 322 -4.51 -20.35 13.20
CA LYS A 322 -3.75 -21.57 13.50
C LYS A 322 -2.64 -21.36 14.53
N SER A 323 -2.13 -20.13 14.64
CA SER A 323 -1.09 -19.75 15.59
C SER A 323 -1.66 -19.31 16.95
N GLY A 324 -2.98 -19.41 17.14
CA GLY A 324 -3.68 -19.09 18.39
C GLY A 324 -4.08 -17.62 18.52
N VAL A 325 -4.07 -16.83 17.44
CA VAL A 325 -4.57 -15.45 17.46
C VAL A 325 -6.10 -15.47 17.45
N GLU A 326 -6.70 -14.78 18.40
CA GLU A 326 -8.16 -14.61 18.50
C GLU A 326 -8.62 -13.36 17.75
N PHE A 327 -9.70 -13.51 16.99
CA PHE A 327 -10.27 -12.45 16.16
C PHE A 327 -11.58 -11.93 16.74
N HIS A 328 -11.71 -10.60 16.84
CA HIS A 328 -12.88 -9.91 17.39
C HIS A 328 -13.49 -8.97 16.36
N SER A 329 -14.76 -9.19 16.05
CA SER A 329 -15.56 -8.26 15.25
C SER A 329 -16.41 -7.40 16.17
N LEU A 330 -16.54 -6.12 15.85
CA LEU A 330 -17.35 -5.19 16.63
C LEU A 330 -18.81 -5.25 16.19
N SER A 331 -19.73 -5.13 17.15
CA SER A 331 -21.11 -4.75 16.83
C SER A 331 -21.19 -3.30 16.35
N ASP A 332 -22.30 -2.91 15.74
CA ASP A 332 -22.53 -1.53 15.33
C ASP A 332 -22.42 -0.54 16.50
N ASP A 333 -22.97 -0.90 17.67
CA ASP A 333 -22.88 -0.08 18.89
C ASP A 333 -21.43 0.06 19.40
N GLN A 334 -20.63 -1.00 19.29
CA GLN A 334 -19.22 -0.95 19.66
C GLN A 334 -18.44 -0.08 18.67
N LEU A 335 -18.66 -0.26 17.36
CA LEU A 335 -18.03 0.56 16.32
C LEU A 335 -18.42 2.04 16.46
N ALA A 336 -19.68 2.33 16.79
CA ALA A 336 -20.16 3.69 17.01
C ALA A 336 -19.41 4.40 18.15
N GLN A 337 -18.99 3.69 19.20
CA GLN A 337 -18.17 4.27 20.27
C GLN A 337 -16.80 4.74 19.76
N TRP A 338 -16.17 3.97 18.87
CA TRP A 338 -14.90 4.39 18.25
C TRP A 338 -15.08 5.61 17.34
N GLN A 339 -16.13 5.61 16.53
CA GLN A 339 -16.48 6.73 15.66
C GLN A 339 -16.80 8.00 16.45
N ALA A 340 -17.53 7.88 17.56
CA ALA A 340 -17.85 9.00 18.44
C ALA A 340 -16.61 9.62 19.10
N LYS A 341 -15.60 8.79 19.42
CA LYS A 341 -14.39 9.25 20.12
C LYS A 341 -13.27 9.75 19.19
N GLY A 342 -13.24 9.31 17.93
CA GLY A 342 -12.14 9.64 17.03
C GLY A 342 -12.51 9.85 15.55
N GLY A 343 -13.78 9.79 15.17
CA GLY A 343 -14.21 9.89 13.78
C GLY A 343 -13.94 11.24 13.12
N TYR A 344 -13.72 11.22 11.82
CA TYR A 344 -13.37 12.40 11.03
C TYR A 344 -14.40 13.54 11.07
N GLN A 345 -15.63 13.28 11.52
CA GLN A 345 -16.67 14.29 11.69
C GLN A 345 -16.38 15.26 12.86
N LEU A 346 -15.49 14.89 13.78
CA LEU A 346 -15.12 15.74 14.91
C LEU A 346 -14.30 16.95 14.46
N SER A 347 -14.50 18.09 15.14
CA SER A 347 -13.80 19.35 14.84
C SER A 347 -12.30 19.31 15.13
N ASP A 348 -11.85 18.36 15.96
CA ASP A 348 -10.44 18.08 16.22
C ASP A 348 -9.64 17.80 14.93
N TRP A 349 -10.32 17.39 13.85
CA TRP A 349 -9.73 17.11 12.55
C TRP A 349 -9.72 18.31 11.60
N ASP A 350 -10.38 19.42 11.91
CA ASP A 350 -10.60 20.51 10.94
C ASP A 350 -9.30 21.20 10.52
N SER A 351 -8.32 21.31 11.42
CA SER A 351 -6.99 21.81 11.06
C SER A 351 -6.29 20.88 10.06
N PHE A 352 -6.37 19.56 10.27
CA PHE A 352 -5.80 18.58 9.34
C PHE A 352 -6.51 18.62 7.98
N LYS A 353 -7.84 18.72 7.96
CA LYS A 353 -8.64 18.83 6.72
C LYS A 353 -8.18 20.03 5.89
N THR A 354 -8.11 21.20 6.52
CA THR A 354 -7.75 22.45 5.85
C THR A 354 -6.28 22.50 5.45
N GLU A 355 -5.35 22.08 6.32
CA GLU A 355 -3.92 22.08 6.03
C GLU A 355 -3.56 21.12 4.89
N LEU A 356 -4.04 19.88 4.96
CA LEU A 356 -3.63 18.84 4.02
C LEU A 356 -4.37 18.92 2.68
N ALA A 357 -5.69 19.19 2.70
CA ALA A 357 -6.47 19.36 1.46
C ALA A 357 -6.32 20.77 0.87
N GLY A 358 -5.86 21.76 1.64
CA GLY A 358 -5.70 23.16 1.26
C GLY A 358 -6.91 24.05 1.55
N SER A 359 -8.10 23.48 1.75
CA SER A 359 -9.30 24.17 2.22
C SER A 359 -10.37 23.15 2.64
N MET A 360 -11.39 23.61 3.36
CA MET A 360 -12.55 22.76 3.68
C MET A 360 -13.34 22.38 2.41
N ASP A 361 -13.45 23.28 1.44
CA ASP A 361 -14.11 22.99 0.16
C ASP A 361 -13.38 21.89 -0.63
N ALA A 362 -12.05 21.91 -0.62
CA ALA A 362 -11.25 20.85 -1.22
C ALA A 362 -11.47 19.52 -0.48
N PHE A 363 -11.50 19.54 0.86
CA PHE A 363 -11.80 18.35 1.64
C PHE A 363 -13.20 17.77 1.34
N ASN A 364 -14.23 18.61 1.28
CA ASN A 364 -15.60 18.18 0.97
C ASN A 364 -15.69 17.50 -0.41
N LYS A 365 -14.93 17.98 -1.41
CA LYS A 365 -14.83 17.31 -2.71
C LYS A 365 -14.16 15.94 -2.64
N LEU A 366 -13.17 15.77 -1.76
CA LEU A 366 -12.55 14.47 -1.50
C LEU A 366 -13.55 13.53 -0.82
N GLU A 367 -14.35 14.02 0.13
CA GLU A 367 -15.41 13.24 0.78
C GLU A 367 -16.50 12.78 -0.19
N GLU A 368 -16.96 13.68 -1.07
CA GLU A 368 -17.88 13.36 -2.15
C GLU A 368 -17.28 12.29 -3.08
N ALA A 369 -16.01 12.45 -3.46
CA ALA A 369 -15.31 11.50 -4.32
C ALA A 369 -15.17 10.12 -3.67
N ALA A 370 -14.84 10.04 -2.37
CA ALA A 370 -14.78 8.78 -1.63
C ALA A 370 -16.13 8.04 -1.60
N SER A 371 -17.23 8.80 -1.60
CA SER A 371 -18.60 8.28 -1.56
C SER A 371 -19.19 7.99 -2.95
N THR A 372 -18.50 8.38 -4.03
CA THR A 372 -18.98 8.21 -5.41
C THR A 372 -18.37 6.97 -6.05
N GLN A 373 -19.22 6.01 -6.42
CA GLN A 373 -18.76 4.75 -7.03
C GLN A 373 -18.02 5.01 -8.36
N GLY A 374 -16.75 4.63 -8.40
CA GLY A 374 -15.93 4.68 -9.61
C GLY A 374 -16.18 3.50 -10.56
N LYS A 375 -15.31 3.37 -11.56
CA LYS A 375 -15.33 2.23 -12.53
C LYS A 375 -14.78 0.93 -11.94
N LEU A 376 -14.14 1.01 -10.77
CA LEU A 376 -13.48 -0.12 -10.13
C LEU A 376 -14.32 -0.62 -8.95
N TYR A 377 -14.31 -1.93 -8.77
CA TYR A 377 -14.97 -2.59 -7.67
C TYR A 377 -13.97 -3.43 -6.88
N VAL A 378 -14.08 -3.38 -5.56
CA VAL A 378 -13.34 -4.24 -4.65
C VAL A 378 -14.25 -4.70 -3.53
N HIS A 379 -14.14 -5.97 -3.16
CA HIS A 379 -14.92 -6.50 -2.05
C HIS A 379 -14.37 -5.97 -0.73
N ASP A 380 -15.25 -5.38 0.07
CA ASP A 380 -14.92 -4.90 1.42
C ASP A 380 -14.64 -6.08 2.38
N ALA A 381 -14.10 -5.74 3.56
CA ALA A 381 -13.73 -6.70 4.60
C ALA A 381 -14.93 -7.30 5.32
#